data_AF-A0A914KZ98-F1
#
_entry.id   AF-A0A914KZ98-F1
#
_cell.length_a   1.000
_cell.length_b   1.000
_cell.length_c   1.000
_cell.angle_alpha   90.00
_cell.angle_beta   90.00
_cell.angle_gamma   90.00
#
_symmetry.space_group_name_H-M   'P 1'
#
loop_
_entity.id
_entity.type
_entity.pdbx_description
1 polymer ?
#
loop_
_entity_poly.entity_id
_entity_poly.type
_entity_poly.pdbx_seq_one_letter_code
_entity_poly.pdbx_strand_id
1 'polypeptide(L)'
;MTEEELSNFDMELIPSQTDYLIKFQNLQTKFFEEKENSLNLEKKVFYLENKEANELSNKKVADLTNEMEQFKNIQSLKEFNEKIKEIENKNVFLENKLKEKKEKIKKIKSDNQQKDEKINLLEKANDLFNKRIAELTIELEKLKNIQSLSFIKINNKWKIDIDNYKCCENKCINLDKPIVECIEGNGFINLINDENVNYIKCVEGKGVNKYSLIYTENSFKKPQNCINYSLFYFEIKCTTRIGGKLDNDTEMVIGLELEAANKGCIRFGSKIKYGALIVNENDKKFKIPMFSWNDNDVFGCGLVYPPEDVPYIFFTQNGKQIGKAVLLKDNCESFKPYIAINCCSVETNFGNNLETKPFIYDFSKHLFDKY
;
A
#
# COMPACT_ATOMS: atom_id res chain seq x y z
N MET A 1 31.23 -152.03 -84.27
CA MET A 1 30.04 -151.88 -85.14
C MET A 1 30.51 -151.01 -86.30
N THR A 2 30.98 -151.53 -87.45
CA THR A 2 30.29 -152.36 -88.50
C THR A 2 28.94 -151.75 -88.88
N GLU A 3 28.50 -151.61 -90.14
CA GLU A 3 28.79 -152.15 -91.49
C GLU A 3 28.36 -151.03 -92.49
N GLU A 4 29.05 -150.72 -93.58
CA GLU A 4 29.10 -151.41 -94.88
C GLU A 4 27.90 -151.10 -95.82
N GLU A 5 28.22 -150.83 -97.10
CA GLU A 5 27.38 -150.81 -98.31
C GLU A 5 26.98 -149.48 -99.00
N LEU A 6 27.20 -149.52 -100.33
CA LEU A 6 26.72 -148.68 -101.45
C LEU A 6 27.56 -147.41 -101.77
N SER A 7 28.62 -147.52 -102.58
CA SER A 7 28.66 -147.83 -104.04
C SER A 7 28.44 -146.61 -104.95
N ASN A 8 29.55 -146.14 -105.52
CA ASN A 8 29.74 -145.69 -106.91
C ASN A 8 28.56 -145.07 -107.67
N PHE A 9 28.72 -143.78 -108.02
CA PHE A 9 28.34 -143.28 -109.34
C PHE A 9 29.23 -142.09 -109.72
N ASP A 10 30.07 -142.28 -110.73
CA ASP A 10 30.78 -141.20 -111.43
C ASP A 10 29.76 -140.28 -112.11
N MET A 11 29.97 -138.96 -112.01
CA MET A 11 29.54 -138.05 -113.07
C MET A 11 30.45 -136.83 -113.15
N GLU A 12 30.94 -136.65 -114.37
CA GLU A 12 31.65 -135.49 -114.89
C GLU A 12 30.86 -134.17 -114.74
N LEU A 13 31.63 -133.08 -114.59
CA LEU A 13 31.33 -131.67 -114.92
C LEU A 13 30.22 -130.93 -114.14
N ILE A 14 30.55 -129.76 -113.56
CA ILE A 14 30.27 -128.42 -114.15
C ILE A 14 30.90 -127.31 -113.24
N PRO A 15 31.74 -126.41 -113.79
CA PRO A 15 32.32 -125.26 -113.09
C PRO A 15 31.34 -124.09 -112.94
N SER A 16 30.43 -124.13 -111.96
CA SER A 16 29.51 -122.98 -111.70
C SER A 16 29.13 -122.72 -110.23
N GLN A 17 29.61 -123.50 -109.25
CA GLN A 17 29.12 -123.41 -107.85
C GLN A 17 30.05 -122.64 -106.90
N THR A 18 31.33 -122.45 -107.24
CA THR A 18 32.29 -121.70 -106.39
C THR A 18 32.03 -120.18 -106.41
N ASP A 19 31.58 -119.63 -107.54
CA ASP A 19 31.21 -118.21 -107.65
C ASP A 19 29.94 -117.83 -106.86
N TYR A 20 29.02 -118.78 -106.68
CA TYR A 20 27.78 -118.54 -105.93
C TYR A 20 28.02 -118.44 -104.42
N LEU A 21 28.94 -119.24 -103.86
CA LEU A 21 29.28 -119.18 -102.43
C LEU A 21 29.95 -117.86 -102.06
N ILE A 22 30.87 -117.37 -102.90
CA ILE A 22 31.57 -116.10 -102.69
C ILE A 22 30.58 -114.92 -102.80
N LYS A 23 29.64 -114.97 -103.75
CA LYS A 23 28.56 -113.97 -103.85
C LYS A 23 27.66 -113.96 -102.62
N PHE A 24 27.32 -115.14 -102.07
CA PHE A 24 26.42 -115.24 -100.92
C PHE A 24 27.06 -114.71 -99.63
N GLN A 25 28.34 -115.01 -99.38
CA GLN A 25 29.08 -114.46 -98.23
C GLN A 25 29.24 -112.94 -98.32
N ASN A 26 29.54 -112.41 -99.51
CA ASN A 26 29.62 -110.95 -99.71
C ASN A 26 28.26 -110.26 -99.47
N LEU A 27 27.15 -110.89 -99.85
CA LEU A 27 25.80 -110.38 -99.58
C LEU A 27 25.46 -110.38 -98.09
N GLN A 28 25.86 -111.42 -97.33
CA GLN A 28 25.64 -111.47 -95.88
C GLN A 28 26.43 -110.37 -95.16
N THR A 29 27.70 -110.17 -95.50
CA THR A 29 28.51 -109.10 -94.90
C THR A 29 27.89 -107.72 -95.19
N LYS A 30 27.45 -107.50 -96.43
CA LYS A 30 26.80 -106.23 -96.82
C LYS A 30 25.48 -106.00 -96.08
N PHE A 31 24.70 -107.05 -95.86
CA PHE A 31 23.45 -106.96 -95.10
C PHE A 31 23.69 -106.63 -93.62
N PHE A 32 24.72 -107.20 -92.99
CA PHE A 32 25.08 -106.85 -91.61
C PHE A 32 25.60 -105.41 -91.48
N GLU A 33 26.41 -104.94 -92.42
CA GLU A 33 26.86 -103.54 -92.48
C GLU A 33 25.69 -102.56 -92.68
N GLU A 34 24.73 -102.87 -93.56
CA GLU A 34 23.53 -102.04 -93.76
C GLU A 34 22.64 -102.00 -92.51
N LYS A 35 22.48 -103.13 -91.81
CA LYS A 35 21.69 -103.20 -90.57
C LYS A 35 22.32 -102.40 -89.43
N GLU A 36 23.65 -102.45 -89.29
CA GLU A 36 24.38 -101.66 -88.30
C GLU A 36 24.32 -100.16 -88.60
N ASN A 37 24.43 -99.79 -89.88
CA ASN A 37 24.23 -98.40 -90.32
C ASN A 37 22.81 -97.90 -90.04
N SER A 38 21.78 -98.72 -90.29
CA SER A 38 20.39 -98.38 -89.97
C SER A 38 20.19 -98.13 -88.48
N LEU A 39 20.77 -98.98 -87.62
CA LEU A 39 20.66 -98.83 -86.16
C LEU A 39 21.38 -97.57 -85.66
N ASN A 40 22.52 -97.22 -86.27
CA ASN A 40 23.22 -95.97 -85.97
C ASN A 40 22.44 -94.74 -86.44
N LEU A 41 21.76 -94.82 -87.58
CA LEU A 41 20.86 -93.77 -88.08
C LEU A 41 19.67 -93.57 -87.13
N GLU A 42 19.01 -94.63 -86.67
CA GLU A 42 17.91 -94.54 -85.69
C GLU A 42 18.35 -93.89 -84.37
N LYS A 43 19.52 -94.29 -83.84
CA LYS A 43 20.08 -93.64 -82.64
C LYS A 43 20.37 -92.17 -82.86
N LYS A 44 20.81 -91.78 -84.06
CA LYS A 44 21.11 -90.40 -84.43
C LYS A 44 19.84 -89.57 -84.59
N VAL A 45 18.77 -90.15 -85.17
CA VAL A 45 17.45 -89.52 -85.27
C VAL A 45 16.86 -89.31 -83.88
N PHE A 46 16.86 -90.34 -83.03
CA PHE A 46 16.38 -90.22 -81.64
C PHE A 46 17.16 -89.19 -80.82
N TYR A 47 18.48 -89.09 -81.03
CA TYR A 47 19.29 -88.06 -80.38
C TYR A 47 18.94 -86.65 -80.88
N LEU A 48 18.71 -86.48 -82.19
CA LEU A 48 18.36 -85.19 -82.78
C LEU A 48 16.95 -84.74 -82.37
N GLU A 49 15.96 -85.63 -82.35
CA GLU A 49 14.60 -85.33 -81.90
C GLU A 49 14.58 -84.91 -80.42
N ASN A 50 15.33 -85.60 -79.55
CA ASN A 50 15.47 -85.20 -78.15
C ASN A 50 16.23 -83.88 -77.98
N LYS A 51 17.21 -83.60 -78.85
CA LYS A 51 17.94 -82.34 -78.82
C LYS A 51 17.03 -81.17 -79.24
N GLU A 52 16.26 -81.31 -80.32
CA GLU A 52 15.30 -80.30 -80.75
C GLU A 52 14.18 -80.11 -79.72
N ALA A 53 13.65 -81.18 -79.13
CA ALA A 53 12.64 -81.08 -78.06
C ALA A 53 13.19 -80.35 -76.82
N ASN A 54 14.44 -80.61 -76.42
CA ASN A 54 15.08 -79.91 -75.32
C ASN A 54 15.38 -78.45 -75.64
N GLU A 55 15.85 -78.14 -76.86
CA GLU A 55 16.07 -76.75 -77.28
C GLU A 55 14.75 -75.96 -77.33
N LEU A 56 13.67 -76.56 -77.82
CA LEU A 56 12.34 -75.94 -77.85
C LEU A 56 11.77 -75.76 -76.43
N SER A 57 11.95 -76.74 -75.54
CA SER A 57 11.55 -76.66 -74.14
C SER A 57 12.30 -75.55 -73.41
N ASN A 58 13.63 -75.49 -73.58
CA ASN A 58 14.47 -74.46 -72.97
C ASN A 58 14.12 -73.06 -73.46
N LYS A 59 13.77 -72.90 -74.75
CA LYS A 59 13.30 -71.63 -75.28
C LYS A 59 11.98 -71.19 -74.64
N LYS A 60 11.00 -72.10 -74.51
CA LYS A 60 9.72 -71.81 -73.82
C LYS A 60 9.91 -71.44 -72.36
N VAL A 61 10.83 -72.10 -71.65
CA VAL A 61 11.15 -71.78 -70.25
C VAL A 61 11.78 -70.39 -70.14
N ALA A 62 12.67 -70.03 -71.07
CA ALA A 62 13.28 -68.68 -71.10
C ALA A 62 12.22 -67.60 -71.36
N ASP A 63 11.30 -67.81 -72.30
CA ASP A 63 10.21 -66.87 -72.61
C ASP A 63 9.27 -66.68 -71.39
N LEU A 64 8.87 -67.77 -70.72
CA LEU A 64 8.05 -67.74 -69.51
C LEU A 64 8.76 -67.08 -68.32
N THR A 65 10.08 -67.26 -68.20
CA THR A 65 10.88 -66.61 -67.15
C THR A 65 10.88 -65.09 -67.33
N ASN A 66 11.01 -64.64 -68.58
CA ASN A 66 10.97 -63.22 -68.92
C ASN A 66 9.57 -62.60 -68.64
N GLU A 67 8.49 -63.31 -68.97
CA GLU A 67 7.13 -62.88 -68.64
C GLU A 67 6.90 -62.82 -67.11
N MET A 68 7.37 -63.81 -66.35
CA MET A 68 7.29 -63.80 -64.89
C MET A 68 8.03 -62.60 -64.27
N GLU A 69 9.15 -62.18 -64.84
CA GLU A 69 9.92 -61.02 -64.37
C GLU A 69 9.22 -59.69 -64.67
N GLN A 70 8.56 -59.58 -65.83
CA GLN A 70 7.69 -58.45 -66.14
C GLN A 70 6.48 -58.37 -65.18
N PHE A 71 5.87 -59.50 -64.82
CA PHE A 71 4.78 -59.54 -63.85
C PHE A 71 5.20 -59.08 -62.44
N LYS A 72 6.40 -59.46 -61.98
CA LYS A 72 6.96 -58.98 -60.70
C LYS A 72 7.11 -57.45 -60.68
N ASN A 73 7.53 -56.85 -61.79
CA ASN A 73 7.65 -55.39 -61.93
C ASN A 73 6.29 -54.68 -61.91
N ILE A 74 5.24 -55.29 -62.44
CA ILE A 74 3.88 -54.72 -62.39
C ILE A 74 3.31 -54.76 -60.96
N GLN A 75 3.57 -55.85 -60.23
CA GLN A 75 3.10 -55.98 -58.84
C GLN A 75 3.78 -54.97 -57.91
N SER A 76 5.10 -54.77 -58.03
CA SER A 76 5.82 -53.74 -57.26
C SER A 76 5.33 -52.32 -57.60
N LEU A 77 4.95 -52.05 -58.85
CA LEU A 77 4.38 -50.77 -59.26
C LEU A 77 3.01 -50.51 -58.62
N LYS A 78 2.16 -51.55 -58.48
CA LYS A 78 0.85 -51.43 -57.80
C LYS A 78 1.02 -51.08 -56.32
N GLU A 79 1.91 -51.79 -55.63
CA GLU A 79 2.22 -51.51 -54.22
C GLU A 79 2.79 -50.09 -54.03
N PHE A 80 3.63 -49.64 -54.96
CA PHE A 80 4.16 -48.27 -54.95
C PHE A 80 3.04 -47.22 -55.13
N ASN A 81 2.09 -47.45 -56.04
CA ASN A 81 0.95 -46.56 -56.26
C ASN A 81 0.00 -46.50 -55.06
N GLU A 82 -0.20 -47.61 -54.33
CA GLU A 82 -0.97 -47.60 -53.08
C GLU A 82 -0.27 -46.77 -52.00
N LYS A 83 1.05 -46.88 -51.87
CA LYS A 83 1.84 -46.04 -50.97
C LYS A 83 1.75 -44.56 -51.34
N ILE A 84 1.75 -44.21 -52.63
CA ILE A 84 1.54 -42.84 -53.09
C ILE A 84 0.18 -42.32 -52.63
N LYS A 85 -0.90 -43.07 -52.86
CA LYS A 85 -2.25 -42.68 -52.40
C LYS A 85 -2.30 -42.49 -50.88
N GLU A 86 -1.63 -43.35 -50.11
CA GLU A 86 -1.55 -43.21 -48.66
C GLU A 86 -0.82 -41.91 -48.26
N ILE A 87 0.27 -41.57 -48.94
CA ILE A 87 1.03 -40.33 -48.73
C ILE A 87 0.18 -39.11 -49.10
N GLU A 88 -0.53 -39.13 -50.23
CA GLU A 88 -1.44 -38.06 -50.65
C GLU A 88 -2.52 -37.80 -49.59
N ASN A 89 -3.15 -38.87 -49.08
CA ASN A 89 -4.14 -38.76 -48.01
C ASN A 89 -3.54 -38.18 -46.72
N LYS A 90 -2.33 -38.59 -46.34
CA LYS A 90 -1.61 -38.03 -45.18
C LYS A 90 -1.30 -36.55 -45.39
N ASN A 91 -0.92 -36.13 -46.61
CA ASN A 91 -0.65 -34.74 -46.92
C ASN A 91 -1.91 -33.87 -46.80
N VAL A 92 -3.04 -34.30 -47.38
CA VAL A 92 -4.32 -33.59 -47.25
C VAL A 92 -4.73 -33.44 -45.78
N PHE A 93 -4.57 -34.50 -44.98
CA PHE A 93 -4.83 -34.44 -43.54
C PHE A 93 -3.93 -33.45 -42.80
N LEU A 94 -2.63 -33.42 -43.13
CA LEU A 94 -1.67 -32.48 -42.54
C LEU A 94 -1.96 -31.03 -42.94
N GLU A 95 -2.36 -30.78 -44.19
CA GLU A 95 -2.77 -29.45 -44.67
C GLU A 95 -4.00 -28.92 -43.92
N ASN A 96 -5.00 -29.78 -43.70
CA ASN A 96 -6.18 -29.43 -42.92
C ASN A 96 -5.82 -29.10 -41.46
N LYS A 97 -4.96 -29.93 -40.82
CA LYS A 97 -4.44 -29.63 -39.47
C LYS A 97 -3.65 -28.33 -39.41
N LEU A 98 -2.85 -28.03 -40.45
CA LEU A 98 -2.10 -26.78 -40.55
C LEU A 98 -3.04 -25.58 -40.65
N LYS A 99 -4.11 -25.69 -41.45
CA LYS A 99 -5.15 -24.66 -41.60
C LYS A 99 -5.86 -24.38 -40.27
N GLU A 100 -6.28 -25.42 -39.55
CA GLU A 100 -6.89 -25.28 -38.22
C GLU A 100 -5.94 -24.60 -37.22
N LYS A 101 -4.66 -24.97 -37.20
CA LYS A 101 -3.66 -24.33 -36.33
C LYS A 101 -3.46 -22.85 -36.69
N LYS A 102 -3.44 -22.49 -37.97
CA LYS A 102 -3.34 -21.09 -38.43
C LYS A 102 -4.52 -20.25 -37.95
N GLU A 103 -5.74 -20.77 -38.03
CA GLU A 103 -6.93 -20.07 -37.52
C GLU A 103 -6.91 -19.91 -35.99
N LYS A 104 -6.47 -20.94 -35.24
CA LYS A 104 -6.26 -20.82 -33.79
C LYS A 104 -5.23 -19.74 -33.44
N ILE A 105 -4.11 -19.66 -34.19
CA ILE A 105 -3.09 -18.63 -33.99
C ILE A 105 -3.67 -17.22 -34.26
N LYS A 106 -4.48 -17.04 -35.30
CA LYS A 106 -5.15 -15.75 -35.56
C LYS A 106 -6.05 -15.33 -34.40
N LYS A 107 -6.85 -16.27 -33.88
CA LYS A 107 -7.71 -16.02 -32.72
C LYS A 107 -6.91 -15.59 -31.49
N ILE A 108 -5.84 -16.32 -31.15
CA ILE A 108 -4.96 -15.98 -30.01
C ILE A 108 -4.33 -14.59 -30.18
N LYS A 109 -3.91 -14.22 -31.40
CA LYS A 109 -3.36 -12.88 -31.67
C LYS A 109 -4.40 -11.79 -31.41
N SER A 110 -5.64 -11.99 -31.86
CA SER A 110 -6.74 -11.06 -31.61
C SER A 110 -7.05 -10.93 -30.11
N ASP A 111 -7.11 -12.06 -29.39
CA ASP A 111 -7.39 -12.07 -27.95
C ASP A 111 -6.27 -11.38 -27.16
N ASN A 112 -5.01 -11.52 -27.57
CA ASN A 112 -3.87 -10.84 -26.94
C ASN A 112 -3.91 -9.32 -27.18
N GLN A 113 -4.24 -8.88 -28.40
CA GLN A 113 -4.38 -7.45 -28.70
C GLN A 113 -5.44 -6.77 -27.82
N GLN A 114 -6.59 -7.43 -27.62
CA GLN A 114 -7.64 -6.91 -26.72
C GLN A 114 -7.19 -6.85 -25.26
N LYS A 115 -6.35 -7.80 -24.81
CA LYS A 115 -5.80 -7.78 -23.46
C LYS A 115 -4.80 -6.64 -23.27
N ASP A 116 -3.95 -6.37 -24.25
CA ASP A 116 -2.98 -5.26 -24.21
C ASP A 116 -3.69 -3.90 -24.14
N GLU A 117 -4.78 -3.72 -24.89
CA GLU A 117 -5.62 -2.51 -24.80
C GLU A 117 -6.24 -2.33 -23.40
N LYS A 118 -6.70 -3.43 -22.79
CA LYS A 118 -7.26 -3.41 -21.42
C LYS A 118 -6.20 -3.10 -20.37
N ILE A 119 -4.97 -3.60 -20.53
CA ILE A 119 -3.84 -3.29 -19.65
C ILE A 119 -3.51 -1.79 -19.72
N ASN A 120 -3.40 -1.22 -20.93
CA ASN A 120 -3.16 0.21 -21.12
C ASN A 120 -4.25 1.10 -20.48
N LEU A 121 -5.51 0.67 -20.51
CA LEU A 121 -6.61 1.37 -19.84
C LEU A 121 -6.50 1.30 -18.31
N LEU A 122 -6.09 0.15 -17.77
CA LEU A 122 -5.87 -0.02 -16.33
C LEU A 122 -4.69 0.82 -15.83
N GLU A 123 -3.60 0.91 -16.59
CA GLU A 123 -2.46 1.76 -16.26
C GLU A 123 -2.86 3.25 -16.20
N LYS A 124 -3.60 3.74 -17.19
CA LYS A 124 -4.13 5.12 -17.18
C LYS A 124 -5.06 5.38 -16.00
N ALA A 125 -5.90 4.42 -15.63
CA ALA A 125 -6.77 4.54 -14.46
C ALA A 125 -5.95 4.60 -13.16
N ASN A 126 -4.90 3.79 -13.05
CA ASN A 126 -4.01 3.76 -11.89
C ASN A 126 -3.26 5.10 -11.72
N ASP A 127 -2.77 5.69 -12.81
CA ASP A 127 -2.15 7.02 -12.78
C ASP A 127 -3.11 8.11 -12.30
N LEU A 128 -4.37 8.05 -12.74
CA LEU A 128 -5.42 8.97 -12.30
C LEU A 128 -5.72 8.80 -10.79
N PHE A 129 -5.81 7.56 -10.30
CA PHE A 129 -5.99 7.28 -8.88
C PHE A 129 -4.81 7.78 -8.04
N ASN A 130 -3.58 7.52 -8.47
CA ASN A 130 -2.38 7.98 -7.78
C ASN A 130 -2.32 9.51 -7.69
N LYS A 131 -2.67 10.21 -8.78
CA LYS A 131 -2.80 11.67 -8.77
C LYS A 131 -3.84 12.14 -7.75
N ARG A 132 -5.01 11.49 -7.69
CA ARG A 132 -6.06 11.84 -6.74
C ARG A 132 -5.66 11.59 -5.29
N ILE A 133 -4.94 10.50 -5.01
CA ILE A 133 -4.40 10.20 -3.68
C ILE A 133 -3.42 11.30 -3.24
N ALA A 134 -2.52 11.74 -4.12
CA ALA A 134 -1.58 12.81 -3.83
C ALA A 134 -2.30 14.14 -3.51
N GLU A 135 -3.31 14.51 -4.30
CA GLU A 135 -4.14 15.70 -4.05
C GLU A 135 -4.84 15.64 -2.68
N LEU A 136 -5.48 14.51 -2.37
CA LEU A 136 -6.16 14.31 -1.09
C LEU A 136 -5.20 14.32 0.10
N THR A 137 -3.98 13.82 -0.08
CA THR A 137 -2.94 13.86 0.97
C THR A 137 -2.55 15.30 1.29
N ILE A 138 -2.37 16.14 0.26
CA ILE A 138 -2.08 17.57 0.43
C ILE A 138 -3.25 18.29 1.11
N GLU A 139 -4.50 17.99 0.72
CA GLU A 139 -5.69 18.54 1.38
C GLU A 139 -5.77 18.13 2.85
N LEU A 140 -5.49 16.86 3.17
CA LEU A 140 -5.46 16.35 4.54
C LEU A 140 -4.38 17.04 5.38
N GLU A 141 -3.18 17.25 4.82
CA GLU A 141 -2.10 17.99 5.50
C GLU A 141 -2.49 19.45 5.77
N LYS A 142 -3.15 20.10 4.81
CA LYS A 142 -3.70 21.45 5.02
C LYS A 142 -4.73 21.46 6.15
N LEU A 143 -5.61 20.46 6.21
CA LEU A 143 -6.62 20.32 7.26
C LEU A 143 -6.02 20.00 8.64
N LYS A 144 -4.96 19.19 8.70
CA LYS A 144 -4.21 18.92 9.95
C LYS A 144 -3.59 20.19 10.53
N ASN A 145 -3.20 21.13 9.68
CA ASN A 145 -2.73 22.45 10.10
C ASN A 145 -3.87 23.38 10.54
N ILE A 146 -5.13 22.98 10.40
CA ILE A 146 -6.31 23.66 10.97
C ILE A 146 -6.67 23.01 12.32
N GLN A 147 -5.68 22.74 13.17
CA GLN A 147 -5.97 22.63 14.58
C GLN A 147 -6.48 24.00 15.04
N SER A 148 -7.81 24.11 15.14
CA SER A 148 -8.44 25.38 15.50
C SER A 148 -8.40 25.59 17.01
N LEU A 149 -8.14 26.81 17.46
CA LEU A 149 -8.29 27.15 18.87
C LEU A 149 -9.77 27.34 19.18
N SER A 150 -10.31 26.47 20.02
CA SER A 150 -11.69 26.55 20.50
C SER A 150 -11.71 27.25 21.85
N PHE A 151 -12.25 28.48 21.89
CA PHE A 151 -12.50 29.16 23.17
C PHE A 151 -13.62 28.44 23.93
N ILE A 152 -13.33 28.00 25.15
CA ILE A 152 -14.28 27.34 26.03
C ILE A 152 -14.89 28.40 26.97
N LYS A 153 -16.12 28.78 26.66
CA LYS A 153 -16.86 29.74 27.48
C LYS A 153 -17.26 29.10 28.82
N ILE A 154 -16.78 29.68 29.91
CA ILE A 154 -17.25 29.39 31.27
C ILE A 154 -17.77 30.71 31.84
N ASN A 155 -19.07 30.76 32.12
CA ASN A 155 -19.60 31.90 32.85
C ASN A 155 -19.01 31.92 34.26
N ASN A 156 -18.43 33.05 34.64
CA ASN A 156 -17.72 33.14 35.91
C ASN A 156 -17.93 34.49 36.59
N LYS A 157 -17.63 34.49 37.89
CA LYS A 157 -17.67 35.65 38.77
C LYS A 157 -16.66 35.52 39.89
N TRP A 158 -16.29 36.63 40.48
CA TRP A 158 -15.46 36.65 41.68
C TRP A 158 -16.22 36.17 42.91
N LYS A 159 -15.51 35.44 43.76
CA LYS A 159 -15.97 34.96 45.06
C LYS A 159 -14.90 35.31 46.10
N ILE A 160 -15.26 36.22 47.00
CA ILE A 160 -14.40 36.57 48.14
C ILE A 160 -14.49 35.45 49.17
N ASP A 161 -13.35 34.93 49.59
CA ASP A 161 -13.26 34.03 50.74
C ASP A 161 -13.25 34.87 52.03
N ILE A 162 -14.43 35.02 52.64
CA ILE A 162 -14.66 35.86 53.82
C ILE A 162 -13.80 35.43 55.03
N ASP A 163 -13.41 34.17 55.10
CA ASP A 163 -12.64 33.67 56.24
C ASP A 163 -11.17 34.02 56.14
N ASN A 164 -10.63 33.98 54.93
CA ASN A 164 -9.27 34.42 54.62
C ASN A 164 -9.17 35.93 54.39
N TYR A 165 -10.29 36.59 54.09
CA TYR A 165 -10.34 38.00 53.80
C TYR A 165 -10.84 38.84 54.97
N LYS A 166 -9.92 39.43 55.73
CA LYS A 166 -10.26 40.31 56.85
C LYS A 166 -9.56 41.66 56.73
N CYS A 167 -10.35 42.73 56.62
CA CYS A 167 -9.86 44.10 56.75
C CYS A 167 -9.15 44.30 58.12
N CYS A 168 -9.67 43.68 59.18
CA CYS A 168 -9.12 43.64 60.53
C CYS A 168 -9.61 42.38 61.27
N GLU A 169 -9.04 42.09 62.45
CA GLU A 169 -9.44 40.93 63.27
C GLU A 169 -10.95 40.93 63.57
N ASN A 170 -11.50 42.13 63.78
CA ASN A 170 -12.91 42.36 64.07
C ASN A 170 -13.87 42.16 62.88
N LYS A 171 -13.36 41.82 61.68
CA LYS A 171 -14.16 41.66 60.45
C LYS A 171 -15.15 42.82 60.24
N CYS A 172 -14.72 44.06 60.49
CA CYS A 172 -15.62 45.21 60.65
C CYS A 172 -16.31 45.68 59.36
N ILE A 173 -15.89 45.20 58.19
CA ILE A 173 -16.50 45.56 56.91
C ILE A 173 -17.53 44.51 56.52
N ASN A 174 -18.78 44.95 56.36
CA ASN A 174 -19.81 44.16 55.72
C ASN A 174 -19.65 44.25 54.20
N LEU A 175 -19.37 43.12 53.53
CA LEU A 175 -19.18 43.09 52.08
C LEU A 175 -20.47 43.39 51.29
N ASP A 176 -21.65 43.17 51.87
CA ASP A 176 -22.93 43.46 51.21
C ASP A 176 -23.27 44.96 51.22
N LYS A 177 -22.71 45.69 52.20
CA LYS A 177 -22.88 47.14 52.40
C LYS A 177 -21.58 47.71 52.98
N PRO A 178 -20.52 47.83 52.16
CA PRO A 178 -19.23 48.31 52.63
C PRO A 178 -19.41 49.70 53.25
N ILE A 179 -19.22 49.78 54.58
CA ILE A 179 -19.04 51.05 55.27
C ILE A 179 -17.71 51.64 54.78
N VAL A 180 -17.65 52.96 54.68
CA VAL A 180 -16.60 53.71 53.97
C VAL A 180 -15.18 53.35 54.42
N GLU A 181 -14.97 52.94 55.67
CA GLU A 181 -13.63 52.74 56.23
C GLU A 181 -13.55 51.55 57.21
N CYS A 182 -12.41 50.86 57.23
CA CYS A 182 -12.07 49.88 58.26
C CYS A 182 -11.86 50.60 59.61
N ILE A 183 -12.36 50.03 60.72
CA ILE A 183 -12.20 50.64 62.05
C ILE A 183 -10.74 50.82 62.47
N GLU A 184 -9.86 49.91 62.03
CA GLU A 184 -8.41 49.96 62.21
C GLU A 184 -7.71 50.76 61.10
N GLY A 185 -8.46 51.29 60.12
CA GLY A 185 -7.92 52.05 59.00
C GLY A 185 -7.17 51.23 57.95
N ASN A 186 -7.20 49.90 58.00
CA ASN A 186 -6.54 49.05 57.00
C ASN A 186 -7.21 49.15 55.63
N GLY A 187 -6.41 49.05 54.56
CA GLY A 187 -6.91 48.97 53.19
C GLY A 187 -7.54 47.62 52.90
N PHE A 188 -8.57 47.60 52.06
CA PHE A 188 -9.32 46.39 51.72
C PHE A 188 -9.95 46.45 50.33
N ILE A 189 -10.42 45.31 49.81
CA ILE A 189 -11.17 45.19 48.57
C ILE A 189 -12.67 45.15 48.87
N ASN A 190 -13.43 45.67 47.94
CA ASN A 190 -14.87 45.59 47.90
C ASN A 190 -15.30 45.02 46.55
N LEU A 191 -16.15 43.98 46.56
CA LEU A 191 -16.74 43.46 45.34
C LEU A 191 -17.93 44.34 44.97
N ILE A 192 -17.80 45.13 43.90
CA ILE A 192 -18.89 46.00 43.43
C ILE A 192 -19.98 45.16 42.77
N ASN A 193 -19.57 44.19 41.97
CA ASN A 193 -20.43 43.21 41.32
C ASN A 193 -19.62 41.96 40.99
N ASP A 194 -20.23 41.00 40.30
CA ASP A 194 -19.62 39.73 39.91
C ASP A 194 -18.26 39.83 39.16
N GLU A 195 -17.95 40.98 38.53
CA GLU A 195 -16.73 41.17 37.71
C GLU A 195 -15.80 42.28 38.23
N ASN A 196 -16.31 43.22 39.02
CA ASN A 196 -15.60 44.44 39.39
C ASN A 196 -15.21 44.44 40.86
N VAL A 197 -13.91 44.66 41.10
CA VAL A 197 -13.35 44.74 42.44
C VAL A 197 -12.75 46.13 42.64
N ASN A 198 -13.18 46.82 43.68
CA ASN A 198 -12.64 48.12 44.05
C ASN A 198 -11.75 48.03 45.27
N TYR A 199 -10.56 48.61 45.21
CA TYR A 199 -9.67 48.70 46.35
C TYR A 199 -9.87 50.02 47.10
N ILE A 200 -10.10 49.92 48.40
CA ILE A 200 -10.22 51.03 49.33
C ILE A 200 -8.89 51.12 50.10
N LYS A 201 -8.17 52.23 49.91
CA LYS A 201 -6.86 52.45 50.55
C LYS A 201 -6.98 52.56 52.07
N CYS A 202 -5.89 52.24 52.74
CA CYS A 202 -5.76 52.48 54.17
C CYS A 202 -5.83 53.98 54.49
N VAL A 203 -6.29 54.28 55.70
CA VAL A 203 -6.27 55.63 56.26
C VAL A 203 -4.82 55.97 56.66
N GLU A 204 -4.29 57.06 56.12
CA GLU A 204 -2.90 57.50 56.34
C GLU A 204 -2.61 57.64 57.84
N GLY A 205 -1.51 57.04 58.29
CA GLY A 205 -1.08 57.05 59.69
C GLY A 205 -1.88 56.16 60.65
N LYS A 206 -2.93 55.47 60.18
CA LYS A 206 -3.80 54.64 61.03
C LYS A 206 -3.68 53.14 60.73
N GLY A 207 -3.65 52.76 59.46
CA GLY A 207 -3.61 51.36 59.05
C GLY A 207 -2.64 51.08 57.92
N VAL A 208 -2.66 49.84 57.43
CA VAL A 208 -1.81 49.38 56.32
C VAL A 208 -2.65 48.85 55.17
N ASN A 209 -2.18 49.03 53.94
CA ASN A 209 -2.78 48.41 52.77
C ASN A 209 -2.55 46.89 52.81
N LYS A 210 -3.64 46.12 52.76
CA LYS A 210 -3.58 44.66 52.79
C LYS A 210 -3.64 44.07 51.39
N TYR A 211 -2.81 43.06 51.18
CA TYR A 211 -2.86 42.21 50.00
C TYR A 211 -4.13 41.37 50.03
N SER A 212 -4.87 41.36 48.92
CA SER A 212 -6.20 40.77 48.86
C SER A 212 -6.27 39.73 47.76
N LEU A 213 -6.54 38.47 48.11
CA LEU A 213 -6.65 37.32 47.20
C LEU A 213 -8.11 37.00 46.92
N ILE A 214 -8.47 36.82 45.65
CA ILE A 214 -9.85 36.58 45.20
C ILE A 214 -9.84 35.46 44.18
N TYR A 215 -10.78 34.53 44.36
CA TYR A 215 -10.95 33.40 43.47
C TYR A 215 -12.21 33.55 42.65
N THR A 216 -12.25 32.85 41.53
CA THR A 216 -13.48 32.65 40.79
C THR A 216 -14.40 31.63 41.46
N GLU A 217 -15.70 31.70 41.15
CA GLU A 217 -16.67 30.70 41.56
C GLU A 217 -16.43 29.36 40.84
N ASN A 218 -16.21 29.41 39.52
CA ASN A 218 -16.04 28.24 38.67
C ASN A 218 -14.57 28.03 38.27
N SER A 219 -14.16 26.77 38.26
CA SER A 219 -12.82 26.34 37.85
C SER A 219 -12.80 25.96 36.37
N PHE A 220 -11.65 26.15 35.73
CA PHE A 220 -11.36 25.71 34.37
C PHE A 220 -11.07 24.22 34.37
N LYS A 221 -12.09 23.43 34.04
CA LYS A 221 -11.99 21.97 33.98
C LYS A 221 -11.52 21.52 32.60
N LYS A 222 -10.62 20.55 32.57
CA LYS A 222 -10.15 19.91 31.35
C LYS A 222 -11.34 19.39 30.54
N PRO A 223 -11.50 19.84 29.28
CA PRO A 223 -12.55 19.30 28.41
C PRO A 223 -12.33 17.82 28.09
N GLN A 224 -13.41 17.04 28.07
CA GLN A 224 -13.37 15.64 27.65
C GLN A 224 -13.43 15.54 26.12
N ASN A 225 -12.67 14.61 25.53
CA ASN A 225 -12.73 14.27 24.11
C ASN A 225 -12.52 15.45 23.12
N CYS A 226 -11.59 16.35 23.41
CA CYS A 226 -11.28 17.46 22.52
C CYS A 226 -10.30 17.07 21.42
N ILE A 227 -10.73 17.25 20.16
CA ILE A 227 -9.91 17.06 18.95
C ILE A 227 -9.09 18.33 18.65
N ASN A 228 -9.59 19.48 19.12
CA ASN A 228 -9.01 20.80 18.96
C ASN A 228 -8.32 21.29 20.24
N TYR A 229 -7.48 22.31 20.10
CA TYR A 229 -6.97 23.03 21.26
C TYR A 229 -8.12 23.73 21.97
N SER A 230 -8.20 23.56 23.29
CA SER A 230 -9.20 24.22 24.12
C SER A 230 -8.56 25.37 24.88
N LEU A 231 -9.07 26.58 24.70
CA LEU A 231 -8.62 27.79 25.39
C LEU A 231 -9.61 28.20 26.47
N PHE A 232 -9.14 28.31 27.71
CA PHE A 232 -9.76 29.12 28.73
C PHE A 232 -9.01 30.44 28.86
N TYR A 233 -9.72 31.56 28.98
CA TYR A 233 -9.10 32.87 29.04
C TYR A 233 -9.95 33.84 29.85
N PHE A 234 -9.29 34.69 30.64
CA PHE A 234 -9.90 35.86 31.26
C PHE A 234 -8.88 37.00 31.30
N GLU A 235 -9.37 38.23 31.35
CA GLU A 235 -8.54 39.42 31.45
C GLU A 235 -9.07 40.39 32.50
N ILE A 236 -8.16 41.16 33.10
CA ILE A 236 -8.45 42.20 34.08
C ILE A 236 -7.89 43.52 33.58
N LYS A 237 -8.71 44.56 33.63
CA LYS A 237 -8.28 45.94 33.43
C LYS A 237 -7.96 46.55 34.78
N CYS A 238 -6.72 46.98 34.98
CA CYS A 238 -6.26 47.50 36.27
C CYS A 238 -6.32 49.03 36.31
N THR A 239 -6.96 49.59 37.33
CA THR A 239 -6.91 51.01 37.66
C THR A 239 -5.99 51.21 38.85
N THR A 240 -4.85 51.86 38.64
CA THR A 240 -3.77 52.03 39.63
C THR A 240 -3.79 53.42 40.27
N ARG A 241 -4.52 54.36 39.67
CA ARG A 241 -4.68 55.73 40.20
C ARG A 241 -5.85 55.81 41.18
N ILE A 242 -5.58 55.54 42.45
CA ILE A 242 -6.54 55.84 43.53
C ILE A 242 -6.26 57.28 44.00
N GLY A 243 -7.19 58.19 43.72
CA GLY A 243 -7.01 59.63 44.02
C GLY A 243 -6.04 60.36 43.08
N GLY A 244 -5.84 59.85 41.85
CA GLY A 244 -5.05 60.51 40.80
C GLY A 244 -3.54 60.33 40.87
N LYS A 245 -3.00 59.61 41.87
CA LYS A 245 -1.57 59.31 42.01
C LYS A 245 -1.30 57.80 41.92
N LEU A 246 -0.19 57.45 41.29
CA LEU A 246 0.34 56.09 41.24
C LEU A 246 0.98 55.76 42.59
N ASP A 247 0.63 54.62 43.19
CA ASP A 247 1.20 54.18 44.46
C ASP A 247 2.35 53.21 44.21
N ASN A 248 3.52 53.46 44.79
CA ASN A 248 4.68 52.58 44.61
C ASN A 248 4.46 51.17 45.18
N ASP A 249 3.51 51.03 46.12
CA ASP A 249 3.12 49.75 46.72
C ASP A 249 2.04 49.01 45.92
N THR A 250 1.64 49.55 44.76
CA THR A 250 0.69 48.90 43.86
C THR A 250 1.25 47.57 43.37
N GLU A 251 0.48 46.52 43.60
CA GLU A 251 0.80 45.14 43.24
C GLU A 251 -0.43 44.47 42.65
N MET A 252 -0.19 43.67 41.61
CA MET A 252 -1.20 42.78 41.05
C MET A 252 -0.58 41.44 40.70
N VAL A 253 -1.33 40.39 40.98
CA VAL A 253 -1.11 39.02 40.56
C VAL A 253 -2.35 38.55 39.83
N ILE A 254 -2.15 37.87 38.71
CA ILE A 254 -3.18 37.14 37.96
C ILE A 254 -2.63 35.74 37.66
N GLY A 255 -3.45 34.72 37.86
CA GLY A 255 -3.00 33.36 37.62
C GLY A 255 -4.06 32.31 37.84
N LEU A 256 -3.57 31.07 37.85
CA LEU A 256 -4.35 29.87 38.05
C LEU A 256 -3.75 29.06 39.20
N GLU A 257 -4.59 28.64 40.14
CA GLU A 257 -4.23 27.71 41.21
C GLU A 257 -4.66 26.29 40.83
N LEU A 258 -3.80 25.30 41.07
CA LEU A 258 -4.15 23.89 40.88
C LEU A 258 -5.10 23.43 41.99
N GLU A 259 -6.21 22.77 41.64
CA GLU A 259 -7.15 22.22 42.64
C GLU A 259 -6.72 20.86 43.21
N ALA A 260 -5.53 20.37 42.87
CA ALA A 260 -4.98 19.09 43.35
C ALA A 260 -4.43 19.19 44.79
N ALA A 261 -4.14 18.02 45.41
CA ALA A 261 -3.64 17.92 46.79
C ALA A 261 -2.34 18.73 47.05
N ASN A 262 -1.54 18.98 46.02
CA ASN A 262 -0.37 19.84 46.08
C ASN A 262 -0.71 21.18 45.40
N LYS A 263 -1.02 22.20 46.20
CA LYS A 263 -1.48 23.54 45.79
C LYS A 263 -0.38 24.37 45.11
N GLY A 264 0.03 23.97 43.91
CA GLY A 264 0.85 24.80 43.04
C GLY A 264 0.02 25.96 42.47
N CYS A 265 0.68 27.06 42.13
CA CYS A 265 0.06 28.11 41.33
C CYS A 265 0.99 28.54 40.20
N ILE A 266 0.41 28.86 39.05
CA ILE A 266 1.13 29.52 37.96
C ILE A 266 0.56 30.92 37.84
N ARG A 267 1.42 31.92 37.92
CA ARG A 267 0.99 33.31 38.03
C ARG A 267 1.94 34.29 37.37
N PHE A 268 1.36 35.36 36.86
CA PHE A 268 2.05 36.60 36.55
C PHE A 268 1.88 37.55 37.73
N GLY A 269 2.97 38.14 38.20
CA GLY A 269 2.96 39.14 39.26
C GLY A 269 3.75 40.36 38.86
N SER A 270 3.21 41.53 39.21
CA SER A 270 3.83 42.82 38.95
C SER A 270 3.76 43.72 40.18
N LYS A 271 4.89 44.35 40.50
CA LYS A 271 4.98 45.48 41.42
C LYS A 271 5.61 46.64 40.70
N ILE A 272 5.06 47.83 40.85
CA ILE A 272 5.59 49.06 40.21
C ILE A 272 7.08 49.24 40.50
N LYS A 273 7.49 48.98 41.75
CA LYS A 273 8.89 49.12 42.20
C LYS A 273 9.84 48.01 41.76
N TYR A 274 9.34 46.78 41.56
CA TYR A 274 10.18 45.59 41.40
C TYR A 274 10.08 44.92 40.02
N GLY A 275 9.27 45.49 39.13
CA GLY A 275 9.00 44.96 37.80
C GLY A 275 8.04 43.78 37.84
N ALA A 276 8.07 42.98 36.77
CA ALA A 276 7.19 41.82 36.62
C ALA A 276 7.94 40.50 36.44
N LEU A 277 7.29 39.44 36.90
CA LEU A 277 7.78 38.09 36.81
C LEU A 277 6.64 37.09 36.63
N ILE A 278 6.94 35.95 36.02
CA ILE A 278 6.10 34.77 36.00
C ILE A 278 6.65 33.77 37.01
N VAL A 279 5.78 33.15 37.81
CA VAL A 279 6.10 32.05 38.72
C VAL A 279 5.39 30.80 38.24
N ASN A 280 6.10 29.68 38.13
CA ASN A 280 5.48 28.38 37.82
C ASN A 280 5.11 27.61 39.10
N GLU A 281 4.55 26.41 38.93
CA GLU A 281 4.07 25.55 40.00
C GLU A 281 5.16 25.04 40.97
N ASN A 282 6.44 25.24 40.64
CA ASN A 282 7.59 24.89 41.49
C ASN A 282 8.28 26.14 42.06
N ASP A 283 7.58 27.28 42.11
CA ASP A 283 8.09 28.58 42.54
C ASP A 283 9.30 29.11 41.75
N LYS A 284 9.54 28.57 40.54
CA LYS A 284 10.58 29.08 39.64
C LYS A 284 10.13 30.40 39.03
N LYS A 285 10.97 31.42 39.19
CA LYS A 285 10.69 32.80 38.78
C LYS A 285 11.35 33.12 37.44
N PHE A 286 10.59 33.69 36.52
CA PHE A 286 11.02 34.14 35.20
C PHE A 286 10.77 35.64 35.10
N LYS A 287 11.83 36.45 35.01
CA LYS A 287 11.70 37.91 34.87
C LYS A 287 11.18 38.26 33.47
N ILE A 288 10.27 39.23 33.41
CA ILE A 288 9.81 39.79 32.13
C ILE A 288 10.70 40.98 31.77
N PRO A 289 11.47 40.91 30.66
CA PRO A 289 12.31 42.03 30.25
C PRO A 289 11.44 43.21 29.82
N MET A 290 11.89 44.44 30.16
CA MET A 290 11.26 45.70 29.71
C MET A 290 9.77 45.81 30.02
N PHE A 291 9.37 45.40 31.22
CA PHE A 291 8.00 45.51 31.67
C PHE A 291 7.67 46.95 32.15
N SER A 292 6.50 47.45 31.75
CA SER A 292 5.92 48.69 32.27
C SER A 292 4.45 48.47 32.58
N TRP A 293 3.95 49.07 33.67
CA TRP A 293 2.54 48.99 34.06
C TRP A 293 1.95 50.38 34.12
N ASN A 294 1.02 50.66 33.22
CA ASN A 294 0.28 51.90 33.14
C ASN A 294 -1.12 51.75 33.73
N ASP A 295 -1.73 52.88 34.08
CA ASP A 295 -3.13 52.93 34.46
C ASP A 295 -4.00 52.48 33.28
N ASN A 296 -4.99 51.62 33.56
CA ASN A 296 -5.90 51.00 32.59
C ASN A 296 -5.27 49.95 31.66
N ASP A 297 -4.04 49.49 31.93
CA ASP A 297 -3.51 48.31 31.26
C ASP A 297 -4.40 47.09 31.55
N VAL A 298 -4.55 46.25 30.53
CA VAL A 298 -5.32 45.00 30.59
C VAL A 298 -4.37 43.81 30.62
N PHE A 299 -4.53 42.95 31.60
CA PHE A 299 -3.72 41.75 31.80
C PHE A 299 -4.59 40.52 31.67
N GLY A 300 -4.18 39.57 30.85
CA GLY A 300 -4.92 38.33 30.67
C GLY A 300 -4.12 37.10 31.01
N CYS A 301 -4.84 36.05 31.37
CA CYS A 301 -4.31 34.74 31.67
C CYS A 301 -5.08 33.70 30.85
N GLY A 302 -4.33 32.95 30.04
CA GLY A 302 -4.87 31.89 29.20
C GLY A 302 -4.33 30.52 29.61
N LEU A 303 -5.20 29.52 29.63
CA LEU A 303 -4.88 28.11 29.78
C LEU A 303 -5.27 27.39 28.50
N VAL A 304 -4.33 26.63 27.93
CA VAL A 304 -4.56 25.87 26.72
C VAL A 304 -4.41 24.38 27.01
N TYR A 305 -5.42 23.61 26.65
CA TYR A 305 -5.36 22.15 26.59
C TYR A 305 -5.20 21.70 25.13
N PRO A 306 -4.00 21.26 24.72
CA PRO A 306 -3.81 20.57 23.45
C PRO A 306 -4.46 19.19 23.46
N PRO A 307 -4.80 18.62 22.28
CA PRO A 307 -5.46 17.31 22.19
C PRO A 307 -4.58 16.14 22.63
N GLU A 308 -3.28 16.17 22.32
CA GLU A 308 -2.34 15.04 22.56
C GLU A 308 -1.11 15.44 23.41
N ASP A 309 -1.05 16.66 23.93
CA ASP A 309 0.14 17.20 24.59
C ASP A 309 -0.17 17.71 26.01
N VAL A 310 0.83 18.22 26.73
CA VAL A 310 0.67 18.81 28.05
C VAL A 310 0.07 20.22 27.98
N PRO A 311 -0.82 20.59 28.92
CA PRO A 311 -1.40 21.91 28.94
C PRO A 311 -0.35 22.97 29.28
N TYR A 312 -0.66 24.20 28.89
CA TYR A 312 0.23 25.34 29.15
C TYR A 312 -0.54 26.60 29.50
N ILE A 313 0.13 27.49 30.22
CA ILE A 313 -0.42 28.78 30.63
C ILE A 313 0.39 29.89 29.99
N PHE A 314 -0.29 30.90 29.46
CA PHE A 314 0.33 32.11 28.94
C PHE A 314 -0.31 33.35 29.54
N PHE A 315 0.43 34.45 29.49
CA PHE A 315 -0.02 35.73 30.01
C PHE A 315 0.02 36.77 28.91
N THR A 316 -0.84 37.77 29.01
CA THR A 316 -0.94 38.86 28.03
C THR A 316 -1.00 40.21 28.72
N GLN A 317 -0.52 41.25 28.05
CA GLN A 317 -0.72 42.64 28.39
C GLN A 317 -1.23 43.37 27.15
N ASN A 318 -2.37 44.06 27.27
CA ASN A 318 -3.03 44.79 26.19
C ASN A 318 -3.18 43.95 24.91
N GLY A 319 -3.63 42.70 25.08
CA GLY A 319 -3.85 41.74 24.00
C GLY A 319 -2.58 41.17 23.35
N LYS A 320 -1.39 41.46 23.88
CA LYS A 320 -0.13 40.86 23.40
C LYS A 320 0.44 39.92 24.44
N GLN A 321 0.91 38.75 24.01
CA GLN A 321 1.55 37.80 24.91
C GLN A 321 2.82 38.40 25.54
N ILE A 322 2.99 38.18 26.84
CA ILE A 322 4.17 38.61 27.60
C ILE A 322 4.92 37.39 28.15
N GLY A 323 6.24 37.41 28.02
CA GLY A 323 7.07 36.28 28.41
C GLY A 323 6.82 35.02 27.56
N LYS A 324 7.38 33.89 28.02
CA LYS A 324 7.14 32.58 27.42
C LYS A 324 5.96 31.91 28.12
N ALA A 325 5.24 31.07 27.40
CA ALA A 325 4.26 30.18 28.00
C ALA A 325 4.93 29.21 28.98
N VAL A 326 4.22 28.83 30.03
CA VAL A 326 4.64 27.89 31.05
C VAL A 326 3.99 26.55 30.76
N LEU A 327 4.80 25.59 30.31
CA LEU A 327 4.40 24.19 30.17
C LEU A 327 4.13 23.57 31.55
N LEU A 328 3.03 22.86 31.66
CA LEU A 328 2.67 22.14 32.88
C LEU A 328 3.27 20.74 32.87
N LYS A 329 3.74 20.27 34.03
CA LYS A 329 4.33 18.92 34.16
C LYS A 329 3.30 17.81 34.03
N ASP A 330 2.10 18.05 34.56
CA ASP A 330 1.05 17.05 34.67
C ASP A 330 -0.24 17.54 34.01
N ASN A 331 -1.05 16.58 33.57
CA ASN A 331 -2.40 16.81 33.05
C ASN A 331 -3.37 17.09 34.20
N CYS A 332 -3.27 18.27 34.80
CA CYS A 332 -4.19 18.67 35.86
C CYS A 332 -5.63 18.82 35.30
N GLU A 333 -6.58 18.20 36.00
CA GLU A 333 -8.00 18.14 35.64
C GLU A 333 -8.70 19.50 35.79
N SER A 334 -8.25 20.36 36.70
CA SER A 334 -8.94 21.60 37.04
C SER A 334 -8.01 22.67 37.58
N PHE A 335 -8.20 23.89 37.10
CA PHE A 335 -7.50 25.09 37.55
C PHE A 335 -8.50 26.12 38.04
N LYS A 336 -8.20 26.78 39.16
CA LYS A 336 -9.03 27.85 39.70
C LYS A 336 -8.42 29.21 39.38
N PRO A 337 -9.07 30.03 38.52
CA PRO A 337 -8.63 31.40 38.30
C PRO A 337 -8.67 32.23 39.57
N TYR A 338 -7.64 33.05 39.74
CA TYR A 338 -7.55 33.98 40.85
C TYR A 338 -6.80 35.26 40.46
N ILE A 339 -7.03 36.28 41.26
CA ILE A 339 -6.22 37.49 41.28
C ILE A 339 -5.83 37.81 42.70
N ALA A 340 -4.73 38.54 42.86
CA ALA A 340 -4.44 39.17 44.12
C ALA A 340 -3.90 40.58 43.94
N ILE A 341 -4.46 41.52 44.67
CA ILE A 341 -4.29 42.96 44.41
C ILE A 341 -3.97 43.74 45.67
N ASN A 342 -3.21 44.83 45.50
CA ASN A 342 -2.88 45.81 46.51
C ASN A 342 -2.84 47.20 45.87
N CYS A 343 -3.55 48.16 46.46
CA CYS A 343 -3.62 49.55 45.99
C CYS A 343 -4.07 49.74 44.53
N CYS A 344 -4.81 48.78 43.94
CA CYS A 344 -5.41 48.92 42.62
C CYS A 344 -6.79 48.26 42.56
N SER A 345 -7.67 48.83 41.74
CA SER A 345 -8.98 48.27 41.43
C SER A 345 -8.93 47.53 40.10
N VAL A 346 -9.84 46.58 39.89
CA VAL A 346 -9.90 45.82 38.64
C VAL A 346 -11.32 45.68 38.12
N GLU A 347 -11.45 45.80 36.80
CA GLU A 347 -12.62 45.34 36.04
C GLU A 347 -12.22 44.05 35.31
N THR A 348 -12.96 42.96 35.53
CA THR A 348 -12.66 41.68 34.89
C THR A 348 -13.56 41.45 33.68
N ASN A 349 -13.03 40.76 32.68
CA ASN A 349 -13.77 40.15 31.59
C ASN A 349 -13.51 38.63 31.62
N PHE A 350 -14.52 37.85 32.00
CA PHE A 350 -14.47 36.39 31.95
C PHE A 350 -14.93 35.80 30.60
N GLY A 351 -15.32 36.65 29.65
CA GLY A 351 -15.95 36.22 28.40
C GLY A 351 -17.43 35.86 28.56
N ASN A 352 -18.07 36.36 29.62
CA ASN A 352 -19.50 36.17 29.88
C ASN A 352 -20.37 36.69 28.72
N ASN A 353 -19.97 37.81 28.10
CA ASN A 353 -20.61 38.38 26.91
C ASN A 353 -19.57 38.98 25.95
N LEU A 354 -19.07 38.17 25.02
CA LEU A 354 -18.07 38.59 24.04
C LEU A 354 -18.61 39.51 22.93
N GLU A 355 -19.93 39.58 22.73
CA GLU A 355 -20.51 40.45 21.70
C GLU A 355 -20.42 41.92 22.13
N THR A 356 -20.73 42.21 23.40
CA THR A 356 -20.71 43.58 23.93
C THR A 356 -19.41 43.94 24.64
N LYS A 357 -18.67 42.94 25.14
CA LYS A 357 -17.41 43.09 25.87
C LYS A 357 -16.39 42.06 25.36
N PRO A 358 -15.91 42.21 24.11
CA PRO A 358 -14.91 41.30 23.56
C PRO A 358 -13.60 41.39 24.36
N PHE A 359 -12.82 40.31 24.34
CA PHE A 359 -11.46 40.36 24.86
C PHE A 359 -10.60 41.32 24.04
N ILE A 360 -9.61 41.95 24.67
CA ILE A 360 -8.56 42.67 23.94
C ILE A 360 -7.64 41.66 23.24
N TYR A 361 -7.44 40.49 23.85
CA TYR A 361 -6.68 39.41 23.25
C TYR A 361 -7.43 38.74 22.10
N ASP A 362 -6.84 38.78 20.91
CA ASP A 362 -7.36 38.11 19.71
C ASP A 362 -6.85 36.67 19.64
N PHE A 363 -7.62 35.76 20.22
CA PHE A 363 -7.27 34.34 20.24
C PHE A 363 -7.27 33.68 18.85
N SER A 364 -7.84 34.31 17.80
CA SER A 364 -7.72 33.82 16.41
C SER A 364 -6.29 33.90 15.88
N LYS A 365 -5.45 34.74 16.50
CA LYS A 365 -4.03 34.91 16.18
C LYS A 365 -3.10 34.11 17.09
N HIS A 366 -3.64 33.25 17.95
CA HIS A 366 -2.80 32.42 18.82
C HIS A 366 -1.99 31.45 17.96
N LEU A 367 -0.66 31.55 18.02
CA LEU A 367 0.25 30.68 17.29
C LEU A 367 0.58 29.45 18.13
N PHE A 368 0.40 28.27 17.54
CA PHE A 368 0.83 27.00 18.12
C PHE A 368 2.28 26.75 17.74
N ASP A 369 3.20 27.48 18.37
CA ASP A 369 4.60 27.11 18.25
C ASP A 369 4.78 25.77 18.98
N LYS A 370 5.13 24.71 18.23
CA LYS A 370 5.67 23.49 18.84
C LYS A 370 6.96 23.92 19.54
N TYR A 371 6.90 23.91 20.88
CA TYR A 371 7.88 24.46 21.82
C TYR A 371 9.35 24.22 21.49
#